data_AF-A0A2U2XWC3-F1
#
_entry.id   AF-A0A2U2XWC3-F1
#
_cell.length_a   1.000
_cell.length_b   1.000
_cell.length_c   1.000
_cell.angle_alpha   90.00
_cell.angle_beta   90.00
_cell.angle_gamma   90.00
#
_symmetry.space_group_name_H-M   'P 1'
#
loop_
_entity.id
_entity.type
_entity.pdbx_description
1 polymer ?
#
loop_
_entity_poly.entity_id
_entity_poly.type
_entity_poly.pdbx_seq_one_letter_code
_entity_poly.pdbx_strand_id
1 'polypeptide(L)'
;MNQTNLDDTLDVLNDLLQTSKDGEAGFHACAEDLRDPQLKAAMLEQSRDCAAAADELERIVLELGGKPKDSTSFAGDLHRRWVDLKSLVTGKDEEAVLNECERGEDVAKHRYQAALEKSLPAEIHQVIERQYQGVLRHHDRVRALRDARA
;
A
#
# COMPACT_ATOMS: atom_id res chain seq x y z
N MET A 1 -20.16 10.61 -17.27
CA MET A 1 -18.69 10.72 -17.36
C MET A 1 -18.31 10.86 -18.82
N ASN A 2 -17.41 11.78 -19.17
CA ASN A 2 -16.82 11.83 -20.51
C ASN A 2 -15.58 10.91 -20.54
N GLN A 3 -15.18 10.44 -21.72
CA GLN A 3 -14.09 9.45 -21.88
C GLN A 3 -12.80 9.84 -21.11
N THR A 4 -12.38 11.11 -21.20
CA THR A 4 -11.20 11.63 -20.49
C THR A 4 -11.27 11.47 -18.97
N ASN A 5 -12.46 11.63 -18.36
CA ASN A 5 -12.64 11.51 -16.92
C ASN A 5 -12.65 10.04 -16.45
N LEU A 6 -13.08 9.12 -17.32
CA LEU A 6 -13.02 7.68 -17.06
C LEU A 6 -11.57 7.18 -17.09
N ASP A 7 -10.79 7.59 -18.11
CA ASP A 7 -9.39 7.19 -18.24
C ASP A 7 -8.57 7.68 -17.04
N ASP A 8 -8.75 8.94 -16.61
CA ASP A 8 -8.11 9.50 -15.40
C ASP A 8 -8.49 8.71 -14.13
N THR A 9 -9.76 8.30 -14.01
CA THR A 9 -10.23 7.50 -12.86
C THR A 9 -9.59 6.12 -12.86
N LEU A 10 -9.50 5.47 -14.02
CA LEU A 10 -8.86 4.16 -14.17
C LEU A 10 -7.36 4.22 -13.86
N ASP A 11 -6.68 5.30 -14.23
CA ASP A 11 -5.26 5.51 -13.91
C ASP A 11 -5.06 5.67 -12.39
N VAL A 12 -5.88 6.50 -11.73
CA VAL A 12 -5.84 6.65 -10.26
C VAL A 12 -6.07 5.32 -9.56
N LEU A 13 -7.08 4.55 -9.97
CA LEU A 13 -7.39 3.25 -9.39
C LEU A 13 -6.25 2.26 -9.59
N ASN A 14 -5.63 2.22 -10.77
CA ASN A 14 -4.51 1.33 -11.04
C ASN A 14 -3.26 1.70 -10.25
N ASP A 15 -2.99 2.99 -10.03
CA ASP A 15 -1.86 3.45 -9.23
C ASP A 15 -2.05 3.09 -7.73
N LEU A 16 -3.28 3.20 -7.21
CA LEU A 16 -3.60 2.74 -5.85
C LEU A 16 -3.61 1.22 -5.72
N LEU A 17 -4.05 0.50 -6.76
CA LEU A 17 -3.96 -0.95 -6.84
C LEU A 17 -2.50 -1.41 -6.75
N GLN A 18 -1.61 -0.76 -7.51
CA GLN A 18 -0.16 -1.02 -7.41
C GLN A 18 0.35 -0.76 -6.01
N THR A 19 0.01 0.40 -5.44
CA THR A 19 0.44 0.80 -4.10
C THR A 19 0.00 -0.23 -3.05
N SER A 20 -1.21 -0.77 -3.20
CA SER A 20 -1.75 -1.80 -2.30
C SER A 20 -1.06 -3.15 -2.48
N LYS A 21 -0.79 -3.60 -3.71
CA LYS A 21 -0.01 -4.82 -3.97
C LYS A 21 1.45 -4.71 -3.49
N ASP A 22 2.05 -3.53 -3.64
CA ASP A 22 3.36 -3.20 -3.09
C ASP A 22 3.36 -3.29 -1.56
N GLY A 23 2.35 -2.72 -0.92
CA GLY A 23 2.15 -2.79 0.52
C GLY A 23 2.01 -4.23 1.02
N GLU A 24 1.12 -5.02 0.41
CA GLU A 24 0.87 -6.41 0.79
C GLU A 24 2.17 -7.22 0.89
N ALA A 25 2.97 -7.21 -0.18
CA ALA A 25 4.22 -7.96 -0.23
C ALA A 25 5.31 -7.35 0.68
N GLY A 26 5.40 -6.02 0.76
CA GLY A 26 6.36 -5.33 1.61
C GLY A 26 6.15 -5.61 3.10
N PHE A 27 4.91 -5.52 3.59
CA PHE A 27 4.60 -5.83 4.98
C PHE A 27 4.72 -7.32 5.30
N HIS A 28 4.38 -8.19 4.34
CA HIS A 28 4.65 -9.62 4.49
C HIS A 28 6.16 -9.89 4.66
N ALA A 29 7.02 -9.20 3.89
CA ALA A 29 8.48 -9.24 4.09
C ALA A 29 8.86 -8.81 5.50
N CYS A 30 8.42 -7.60 5.90
CA CYS A 30 8.74 -7.03 7.20
C CYS A 30 8.40 -8.07 8.30
N ALA A 31 7.24 -8.72 8.20
CA ALA A 31 6.79 -9.74 9.16
C ALA A 31 7.67 -11.01 9.22
N GLU A 32 8.30 -11.41 8.13
CA GLU A 32 9.17 -12.59 8.09
C GLU A 32 10.47 -12.35 8.87
N ASP A 33 11.00 -11.12 8.83
CA ASP A 33 12.28 -10.74 9.43
C ASP A 33 12.18 -10.20 10.87
N LEU A 34 10.97 -9.82 11.32
CA LEU A 34 10.72 -9.35 12.69
C LEU A 34 10.67 -10.50 13.71
N ARG A 35 11.33 -10.31 14.86
CA ARG A 35 11.32 -11.29 15.97
C ARG A 35 10.23 -10.98 17.00
N ASP A 36 9.95 -9.70 17.22
CA ASP A 36 8.90 -9.25 18.12
C ASP A 36 7.51 -9.72 17.61
N PRO A 37 6.78 -10.54 18.39
CA PRO A 37 5.48 -11.07 17.96
C PRO A 37 4.42 -10.00 17.73
N GLN A 38 4.46 -8.87 18.43
CA GLN A 38 3.51 -7.78 18.28
C GLN A 38 3.77 -7.01 16.97
N LEU A 39 5.04 -6.72 16.67
CA LEU A 39 5.41 -6.09 15.40
C LEU A 39 5.06 -6.99 14.22
N LYS A 40 5.41 -8.28 14.32
CA LYS A 40 5.05 -9.28 13.31
C LYS A 40 3.53 -9.35 13.08
N ALA A 41 2.74 -9.39 14.15
CA ALA A 41 1.28 -9.40 14.05
C ALA A 41 0.75 -8.12 13.39
N ALA A 42 1.31 -6.95 13.71
CA ALA A 42 0.91 -5.68 13.10
C ALA A 42 1.24 -5.62 11.60
N MET A 43 2.42 -6.11 11.19
CA MET A 43 2.79 -6.17 9.77
C MET A 43 1.90 -7.16 8.99
N LEU A 44 1.57 -8.32 9.56
CA LEU A 44 0.67 -9.28 8.92
C LEU A 44 -0.78 -8.77 8.83
N GLU A 45 -1.24 -8.02 9.83
CA GLU A 45 -2.53 -7.32 9.78
C GLU A 45 -2.54 -6.34 8.60
N GLN A 46 -1.53 -5.47 8.51
CA GLN A 46 -1.41 -4.49 7.45
C GLN A 46 -1.28 -5.13 6.05
N SER A 47 -0.52 -6.22 5.92
CA SER A 47 -0.42 -6.98 4.67
C SER A 47 -1.79 -7.45 4.18
N ARG A 48 -2.65 -7.95 5.09
CA ARG A 48 -4.02 -8.38 4.75
C ARG A 48 -4.93 -7.21 4.38
N ASP A 49 -4.79 -6.07 5.05
CA ASP A 49 -5.58 -4.87 4.72
C ASP A 49 -5.20 -4.33 3.35
N CYS A 50 -3.91 -4.35 2.99
CA CYS A 50 -3.43 -4.05 1.64
C CYS A 50 -3.99 -5.02 0.58
N ALA A 51 -4.01 -6.33 0.86
CA ALA A 51 -4.59 -7.32 -0.05
C ALA A 51 -6.09 -7.06 -0.28
N ALA A 52 -6.84 -6.77 0.79
CA ALA A 52 -8.27 -6.45 0.70
C ALA A 52 -8.53 -5.16 -0.11
N ALA A 53 -7.68 -4.13 0.07
CA ALA A 53 -7.75 -2.90 -0.71
C ALA A 53 -7.44 -3.16 -2.20
N ALA A 54 -6.41 -3.96 -2.50
CA ALA A 54 -6.06 -4.35 -3.86
C ALA A 54 -7.22 -5.09 -4.54
N ASP A 55 -7.81 -6.08 -3.88
CA ASP A 55 -8.96 -6.83 -4.40
C ASP A 55 -10.16 -5.94 -4.71
N GLU A 56 -10.44 -4.95 -3.85
CA GLU A 56 -11.52 -4.00 -4.06
C GLU A 56 -11.26 -3.07 -5.25
N LEU A 57 -10.07 -2.50 -5.33
CA LEU A 57 -9.68 -1.60 -6.43
C LEU A 57 -9.68 -2.36 -7.77
N GLU A 58 -9.20 -3.59 -7.78
CA GLU A 58 -9.19 -4.46 -8.96
C GLU A 58 -10.62 -4.76 -9.46
N ARG A 59 -11.55 -5.07 -8.55
CA ARG A 59 -12.97 -5.25 -8.92
C ARG A 59 -13.55 -3.99 -9.55
N ILE A 60 -13.31 -2.82 -8.95
CA ILE A 60 -13.82 -1.53 -9.45
C ILE A 60 -13.26 -1.22 -10.85
N VAL A 61 -11.95 -1.45 -11.07
CA VAL A 61 -11.33 -1.26 -12.39
C VAL A 61 -12.03 -2.12 -13.45
N LEU A 62 -12.32 -3.39 -13.13
CA LEU A 62 -13.02 -4.30 -14.04
C LEU A 62 -14.47 -3.88 -14.29
N GLU A 63 -15.20 -3.44 -13.25
CA GLU A 63 -16.59 -2.96 -13.36
C GLU A 63 -16.70 -1.71 -14.24
N LEU A 64 -15.69 -0.84 -14.21
CA LEU A 64 -15.59 0.34 -15.08
C LEU A 64 -15.15 0.01 -16.52
N GLY A 65 -14.94 -1.27 -16.84
CA GLY A 65 -14.48 -1.74 -18.15
C GLY A 65 -13.00 -1.50 -18.42
N GLY A 66 -12.24 -1.13 -17.40
CA GLY A 66 -10.79 -1.00 -17.45
C GLY A 66 -10.09 -2.35 -17.36
N LYS A 67 -8.76 -2.30 -17.48
CA LYS A 67 -7.91 -3.47 -17.23
C LYS A 67 -7.02 -3.15 -16.03
N PRO A 68 -7.01 -4.01 -14.99
CA PRO A 68 -5.95 -3.97 -14.00
C PRO A 68 -4.63 -4.06 -14.75
N LYS A 69 -3.71 -3.12 -14.54
CA LYS A 69 -2.36 -3.23 -15.13
C LYS A 69 -1.80 -4.61 -14.71
N ASP A 70 -1.21 -5.34 -15.66
CA ASP A 70 -0.82 -6.73 -15.41
C ASP A 70 0.13 -6.84 -14.22
N SER A 71 -0.10 -7.87 -13.39
CA SER A 71 0.77 -8.21 -12.26
C SER A 71 2.23 -8.36 -12.64
N THR A 72 2.55 -8.66 -13.91
CA THR A 72 3.93 -8.73 -14.43
C THR A 72 4.61 -7.36 -14.55
N SER A 73 3.89 -6.31 -14.94
CA SER A 73 4.42 -4.94 -14.92
C SER A 73 4.55 -4.42 -13.49
N PHE A 74 3.59 -4.76 -12.63
CA PHE A 74 3.67 -4.49 -11.20
C PHE A 74 4.80 -5.27 -10.51
N ALA A 75 5.05 -6.51 -10.93
CA ALA A 75 6.09 -7.37 -10.38
C ALA A 75 7.50 -6.80 -10.63
N GLY A 76 7.72 -6.02 -11.70
CA GLY A 76 9.02 -5.41 -11.98
C GLY A 76 9.40 -4.30 -11.00
N ASP A 77 8.44 -3.42 -10.66
CA ASP A 77 8.64 -2.37 -9.66
C ASP A 77 8.59 -2.93 -8.24
N LEU A 78 7.68 -3.89 -8.00
CA LEU A 78 7.61 -4.64 -6.76
C LEU A 78 8.92 -5.37 -6.47
N HIS A 79 9.50 -6.05 -7.47
CA HIS A 79 10.75 -6.79 -7.32
C HIS A 79 11.92 -5.84 -7.02
N ARG A 80 11.96 -4.64 -7.61
CA ARG A 80 12.99 -3.64 -7.30
C ARG A 80 12.84 -3.08 -5.89
N ARG A 81 11.63 -2.65 -5.50
CA ARG A 81 11.37 -2.16 -4.13
C ARG A 81 11.66 -3.25 -3.10
N TRP A 82 11.34 -4.49 -3.41
CA TRP A 82 11.64 -5.68 -2.61
C TRP A 82 13.14 -6.00 -2.51
N VAL A 83 13.87 -5.91 -3.62
CA VAL A 83 15.33 -6.12 -3.64
C VAL A 83 16.04 -5.02 -2.87
N ASP A 84 15.58 -3.77 -3.00
CA ASP A 84 16.08 -2.65 -2.20
C ASP A 84 15.79 -2.89 -0.71
N LEU A 85 14.58 -3.34 -0.35
CA LEU A 85 14.21 -3.78 1.00
C LEU A 85 15.19 -4.82 1.54
N LYS A 86 15.39 -5.91 0.79
CA LYS A 86 16.29 -7.01 1.17
C LYS A 86 17.73 -6.57 1.28
N SER A 87 18.16 -5.61 0.47
CA SER A 87 19.53 -5.09 0.52
C SER A 87 19.79 -4.27 1.79
N LEU A 88 18.77 -3.54 2.28
CA LEU A 88 18.81 -2.78 3.54
C LEU A 88 18.74 -3.69 4.78
N VAL A 89 18.16 -4.89 4.64
CA VAL A 89 18.07 -5.94 5.68
C VAL A 89 19.40 -6.71 5.86
N THR A 90 20.50 -6.27 5.25
CA THR A 90 21.84 -6.81 5.54
C THR A 90 22.38 -6.31 6.89
N GLY A 91 21.71 -6.67 7.99
CA GLY A 91 22.15 -6.25 9.32
C GLY A 91 21.28 -6.55 10.54
N LYS A 92 20.30 -7.47 10.52
CA LYS A 92 19.52 -7.87 11.73
C LYS A 92 18.98 -6.72 12.60
N ASP A 93 18.76 -5.54 12.03
CA ASP A 93 18.32 -4.37 12.77
C ASP A 93 16.81 -4.20 12.58
N GLU A 94 16.05 -4.51 13.63
CA GLU A 94 14.60 -4.33 13.63
C GLU A 94 14.23 -2.85 13.42
N GLU A 95 15.12 -1.93 13.78
CA GLU A 95 14.98 -0.50 13.48
C GLU A 95 15.02 -0.23 11.97
N ALA A 96 15.93 -0.87 11.24
CA ALA A 96 16.00 -0.73 9.78
C ALA A 96 14.75 -1.27 9.08
N VAL A 97 14.19 -2.38 9.58
CA VAL A 97 12.91 -2.91 9.10
C VAL A 97 11.80 -1.91 9.35
N LEU A 98 11.67 -1.39 10.59
CA LEU A 98 10.62 -0.43 10.95
C LEU A 98 10.72 0.88 10.15
N ASN A 99 11.92 1.40 9.93
CA ASN A 99 12.16 2.61 9.14
C ASN A 99 11.71 2.42 7.69
N GLU A 100 11.93 1.24 7.11
CA GLU A 100 11.50 0.94 5.76
C GLU A 100 9.99 0.71 5.67
N CYS A 101 9.37 0.06 6.68
CA CYS A 101 7.91 -0.05 6.70
C CYS A 101 7.27 1.35 6.84
N GLU A 102 7.81 2.27 7.66
CA GLU A 102 7.33 3.67 7.77
C GLU A 102 7.49 4.43 6.45
N ARG A 103 8.63 4.28 5.76
CA ARG A 103 8.84 4.86 4.43
C ARG A 103 7.81 4.36 3.41
N GLY A 104 7.48 3.07 3.46
CA GLY A 104 6.43 2.46 2.65
C GLY A 104 5.05 3.08 2.92
N GLU A 105 4.72 3.27 4.20
CA GLU A 105 3.47 3.89 4.64
C GLU A 105 3.36 5.36 4.23
N ASP A 106 4.45 6.13 4.31
CA ASP A 106 4.47 7.53 3.85
C ASP A 106 4.23 7.64 2.33
N VAL A 107 4.82 6.73 1.55
CA VAL A 107 4.54 6.65 0.11
C VAL A 107 3.07 6.34 -0.12
N ALA A 108 2.49 5.38 0.59
CA ALA A 108 1.08 5.05 0.47
C ALA A 108 0.20 6.26 0.82
N LYS A 109 0.45 6.92 1.96
CA LYS A 109 -0.27 8.14 2.36
C LYS A 109 -0.28 9.20 1.27
N HIS A 110 0.89 9.50 0.70
CA HIS A 110 1.01 10.51 -0.35
C HIS A 110 0.21 10.13 -1.61
N ARG A 111 0.22 8.85 -2.02
CA ARG A 111 -0.53 8.37 -3.17
C ARG A 111 -2.05 8.46 -2.97
N TYR A 112 -2.53 8.04 -1.81
CA TYR A 112 -3.95 8.14 -1.47
C TYR A 112 -4.41 9.60 -1.35
N GLN A 113 -3.61 10.45 -0.70
CA GLN A 113 -3.91 11.88 -0.61
C GLN A 113 -3.98 12.53 -2.00
N ALA A 114 -2.99 12.28 -2.86
CA ALA A 114 -2.96 12.80 -4.22
C ALA A 114 -4.14 12.29 -5.08
N ALA A 115 -4.64 11.07 -4.82
CA ALA A 115 -5.83 10.53 -5.47
C ALA A 115 -7.11 11.26 -5.03
N LEU A 116 -7.23 11.59 -3.74
CA LEU A 116 -8.39 12.33 -3.19
C LEU A 116 -8.45 13.78 -3.67
N GLU A 117 -7.34 14.35 -4.13
CA GLU A 117 -7.29 15.68 -4.76
C GLU A 117 -7.81 15.68 -6.22
N LYS A 118 -8.05 14.50 -6.81
CA LYS A 118 -8.57 14.37 -8.18
C LYS A 118 -10.09 14.47 -8.22
N SER A 119 -10.62 14.93 -9.36
CA SER A 119 -12.06 14.98 -9.62
C SER A 119 -12.60 13.59 -9.97
N LEU A 120 -12.84 12.77 -8.95
CA LEU A 120 -13.34 11.41 -9.08
C LEU A 120 -14.87 11.32 -8.93
N PRO A 121 -15.51 10.26 -9.45
CA PRO A 121 -16.88 9.94 -9.12
C PRO A 121 -17.07 9.76 -7.60
N ALA A 122 -18.23 10.15 -7.07
CA ALA A 122 -18.46 10.22 -5.63
C ALA A 122 -18.26 8.85 -4.93
N GLU A 123 -18.71 7.78 -5.58
CA GLU A 123 -18.58 6.41 -5.07
C GLU A 123 -17.12 5.96 -4.99
N ILE A 124 -16.32 6.33 -6.00
CA ILE A 124 -14.88 6.02 -6.07
C ILE A 124 -14.12 6.81 -5.01
N HIS A 125 -14.44 8.10 -4.87
CA HIS A 125 -13.86 8.95 -3.84
C HIS A 125 -14.13 8.40 -2.44
N GLN A 126 -15.34 7.91 -2.15
CA GLN A 126 -15.66 7.30 -0.86
C GLN A 126 -14.86 6.02 -0.57
N VAL A 127 -14.62 5.18 -1.58
CA VAL A 127 -13.77 4.00 -1.43
C VAL A 127 -12.34 4.40 -1.09
N ILE A 128 -11.76 5.33 -1.84
CA ILE A 128 -10.38 5.80 -1.63
C ILE A 128 -10.24 6.47 -0.27
N GLU A 129 -11.20 7.29 0.15
CA GLU A 129 -11.20 7.94 1.46
C GLU A 129 -11.20 6.89 2.58
N ARG A 130 -12.08 5.88 2.50
CA ARG A 130 -12.14 4.81 3.50
C ARG A 130 -10.82 4.04 3.59
N GLN A 131 -10.21 3.71 2.46
CA GLN A 131 -8.92 3.02 2.42
C GLN A 131 -7.79 3.92 2.96
N TYR A 132 -7.79 5.21 2.63
CA TYR A 132 -6.83 6.19 3.15
C TYR A 132 -6.90 6.29 4.67
N GLN A 133 -8.10 6.34 5.26
CA GLN A 133 -8.27 6.29 6.71
C GLN A 133 -7.70 5.00 7.32
N GLY A 134 -7.73 3.88 6.59
CA GLY A 134 -7.00 2.66 6.93
C GLY A 134 -5.50 2.92 7.01
N VAL A 135 -4.91 3.41 5.92
CA VAL A 135 -3.47 3.73 5.83
C VAL A 135 -3.02 4.64 6.98
N LEU A 136 -3.80 5.68 7.33
CA LEU A 136 -3.49 6.56 8.45
C LEU A 136 -3.44 5.81 9.79
N ARG A 137 -4.43 4.96 10.08
CA ARG A 137 -4.47 4.17 11.33
C ARG A 137 -3.28 3.21 11.46
N HIS A 138 -2.92 2.53 10.38
CA HIS A 138 -1.80 1.59 10.39
C HIS A 138 -0.49 2.30 10.63
N HIS A 139 -0.26 3.39 9.91
CA HIS A 139 0.92 4.22 10.11
C HIS A 139 1.05 4.70 11.55
N ASP A 140 -0.03 5.21 12.15
CA ASP A 140 0.01 5.70 13.53
C ASP A 140 0.30 4.56 14.53
N ARG A 141 -0.17 3.34 14.23
CA ARG A 141 0.13 2.14 15.02
C ARG A 141 1.60 1.73 14.90
N VAL A 142 2.18 1.72 13.69
CA VAL A 142 3.60 1.38 13.48
C VAL A 142 4.49 2.40 14.18
N ARG A 143 4.20 3.70 14.02
CA ARG A 143 4.89 4.77 14.74
C ARG A 143 4.82 4.58 16.25
N ALA A 144 3.64 4.33 16.82
CA ALA A 144 3.49 4.12 18.25
C ALA A 144 4.27 2.88 18.76
N LEU A 145 4.31 1.80 17.97
CA LEU A 145 5.08 0.61 18.31
C LEU A 145 6.59 0.87 18.25
N ARG A 146 7.08 1.65 17.28
CA ARG A 146 8.47 2.09 17.20
C ARG A 146 8.85 2.98 18.39
N ASP A 147 8.05 4.02 18.66
CA ASP A 147 8.34 5.01 19.71
C ASP A 147 8.32 4.40 21.11
N ALA A 148 7.52 3.35 21.34
CA ALA A 148 7.53 2.60 22.60
C ALA A 148 8.82 1.77 22.83
N ARG A 149 9.70 1.67 21.82
CA ARG A 149 10.93 0.87 21.82
C ARG A 149 12.21 1.73 21.71
N ALA A 150 12.06 3.04 21.50
CA ALA A 150 13.14 4.04 21.49
C ALA A 150 13.45 4.56 22.91
#